data_AF-A0A2J6N174-F1
#
_entry.id   AF-A0A2J6N174-F1
#
_cell.length_a   1.000
_cell.length_b   1.000
_cell.length_c   1.000
_cell.angle_alpha   90.00
_cell.angle_beta   90.00
_cell.angle_gamma   90.00
#
_symmetry.space_group_name_H-M   'P 1'
#
loop_
_entity.id
_entity.type
_entity.pdbx_description
1 polymer ?
#
loop_
_entity_poly.entity_id
_entity_poly.type
_entity_poly.pdbx_seq_one_letter_code
_entity_poly.pdbx_strand_id
1 'polypeptide(L)'
;MAKKAILVWIFSSLTFITSAHLIEAIYVIFFNGQIKLLSIYPFIGEKLQAITPTTYFWISLASTFILWGITCTVAFENPVEVFLNKILSDAKKQSAVETQLVENKSEVIDLMNETIEANNETLLQVRDIIYNIRTEVKEIESLKDLVEKVKAEIGTLKREIKKVEEKVKFPILCPACGKPLLPEFKMCPYCGEQIKVQYPAVIGIKNVK
;
A
#
# COMPACT_ATOMS: atom_id res chain seq x y z
N MET A 1 -30.88 4.36 34.98
CA MET A 1 -30.77 4.30 36.47
C MET A 1 -31.91 5.07 37.14
N ALA A 2 -31.98 6.41 37.05
CA ALA A 2 -33.01 7.21 37.76
C ALA A 2 -34.46 6.81 37.47
N LYS A 3 -34.83 6.58 36.20
CA LYS A 3 -36.20 6.19 35.82
C LYS A 3 -36.66 4.87 36.46
N LYS A 4 -35.75 3.89 36.58
CA LYS A 4 -36.03 2.59 37.22
C LYS A 4 -36.24 2.76 38.73
N ALA A 5 -35.39 3.53 39.39
CA ALA A 5 -35.51 3.82 40.82
C ALA A 5 -36.85 4.50 41.15
N ILE A 6 -37.28 5.47 40.33
CA ILE A 6 -38.56 6.14 40.48
C ILE A 6 -39.72 5.15 40.30
N LEU A 7 -39.68 4.28 39.29
CA LEU A 7 -40.71 3.26 39.06
C LEU A 7 -40.80 2.28 40.24
N VAL A 8 -39.66 1.73 40.68
CA VAL A 8 -39.62 0.82 41.84
C VAL A 8 -40.19 1.51 43.09
N TRP A 9 -39.86 2.78 43.31
CA TRP A 9 -40.37 3.53 44.45
C TRP A 9 -41.90 3.73 44.39
N ILE A 10 -42.44 4.11 43.23
CA ILE A 10 -43.88 4.30 43.03
C ILE A 10 -44.63 2.97 43.22
N PHE A 11 -44.20 1.90 42.53
CA PHE A 11 -44.89 0.61 42.58
C PHE A 11 -44.72 -0.10 43.93
N SER A 12 -43.59 0.04 44.61
CA SER A 12 -43.41 -0.46 45.98
C SER A 12 -44.32 0.27 46.97
N SER A 13 -44.45 1.59 46.84
CA SER A 13 -45.35 2.38 47.71
C SER A 13 -46.81 2.01 47.48
N LEU A 14 -47.21 1.81 46.22
CA LEU A 14 -48.57 1.40 45.89
C LEU A 14 -48.87 -0.03 46.34
N THR A 15 -47.91 -0.95 46.22
CA THR A 15 -47.99 -2.32 46.77
C THR A 15 -48.19 -2.31 48.29
N PHE A 16 -47.50 -1.41 49.00
CA PHE A 16 -47.68 -1.27 50.45
C PHE A 16 -49.11 -0.82 50.81
N ILE A 17 -49.65 0.16 50.07
CA ILE A 17 -51.03 0.64 50.25
C ILE A 17 -52.03 -0.48 49.99
N THR A 18 -51.91 -1.21 48.88
CA THR A 18 -52.83 -2.32 48.56
C THR A 18 -52.70 -3.49 49.52
N SER A 19 -51.49 -3.75 50.04
CA SER A 19 -51.28 -4.73 51.11
C SER A 19 -51.99 -4.34 52.41
N ALA A 20 -51.99 -3.06 52.79
CA ALA A 20 -52.76 -2.58 53.94
C ALA A 20 -54.28 -2.79 53.76
N HIS A 21 -54.81 -2.50 52.56
CA HIS A 21 -56.19 -2.81 52.19
C HIS A 21 -56.49 -4.32 52.24
N LEU A 22 -55.54 -5.16 51.80
CA LEU A 22 -55.67 -6.61 51.87
C LEU A 22 -55.72 -7.14 53.31
N ILE A 23 -54.87 -6.61 54.20
CA ILE A 23 -54.87 -6.97 55.63
C ILE A 23 -56.22 -6.60 56.27
N GLU A 24 -56.75 -5.42 55.98
CA GLU A 24 -58.07 -5.02 56.45
C GLU A 24 -59.17 -5.93 55.87
N ALA A 25 -59.11 -6.26 54.57
CA ALA A 25 -60.10 -7.12 53.94
C ALA A 25 -60.12 -8.52 54.58
N ILE A 26 -58.95 -9.07 54.90
CA ILE A 26 -58.83 -10.32 55.68
C ILE A 26 -59.50 -10.14 57.05
N TYR A 27 -59.16 -9.07 57.78
CA TYR A 27 -59.77 -8.81 59.09
C TYR A 27 -61.30 -8.71 59.02
N VAL A 28 -61.85 -8.01 58.03
CA VAL A 28 -63.29 -7.85 57.82
C VAL A 28 -63.96 -9.19 57.54
N ILE A 29 -63.40 -10.03 56.69
CA ILE A 29 -63.96 -11.35 56.37
C ILE A 29 -63.95 -12.29 57.59
N PHE A 30 -62.87 -12.31 58.36
CA PHE A 30 -62.70 -13.27 59.46
C PHE A 30 -63.40 -12.83 60.77
N PHE A 31 -63.47 -11.53 61.05
CA PHE A 31 -64.03 -10.99 62.29
C PHE A 31 -65.38 -10.27 62.09
N ASN A 32 -65.96 -10.36 60.90
CA ASN A 32 -67.21 -9.71 60.51
C ASN A 32 -67.22 -8.20 60.84
N GLY A 33 -66.08 -7.55 60.61
CA GLY A 33 -65.87 -6.13 60.86
C GLY A 33 -66.49 -5.23 59.78
N GLN A 34 -66.28 -3.92 59.91
CA GLN A 34 -66.63 -2.95 58.86
C GLN A 34 -65.37 -2.47 58.14
N ILE A 35 -65.49 -2.20 56.84
CA ILE A 35 -64.41 -1.64 56.03
C ILE A 35 -64.27 -0.16 56.39
N LYS A 36 -63.13 0.24 56.97
CA LYS A 36 -62.86 1.61 57.43
C LYS A 36 -61.87 2.33 56.54
N LEU A 37 -60.91 1.64 55.94
CA LEU A 37 -59.86 2.28 55.14
C LEU A 37 -60.42 2.97 53.90
N LEU A 38 -61.53 2.47 53.34
CA LEU A 38 -62.25 3.13 52.25
C LEU A 38 -62.85 4.49 52.64
N SER A 39 -63.13 4.75 53.92
CA SER A 39 -63.68 6.03 54.38
C SER A 39 -62.65 7.17 54.36
N ILE A 40 -61.35 6.84 54.23
CA ILE A 40 -60.27 7.83 54.11
C ILE A 40 -60.27 8.51 52.73
N TYR A 41 -61.02 7.98 51.75
CA TYR A 41 -61.07 8.48 50.38
C TYR A 41 -62.41 9.20 50.10
N PRO A 42 -62.59 10.47 50.54
CA PRO A 42 -63.88 11.16 50.50
C PRO A 42 -64.45 11.35 49.09
N PHE A 43 -63.59 11.45 48.07
CA PHE A 43 -64.01 11.72 46.69
C PHE A 43 -64.52 10.48 45.92
N ILE A 44 -64.19 9.28 46.38
CA ILE A 44 -64.56 8.01 45.72
C ILE A 44 -65.36 7.11 46.69
N GLY A 45 -65.45 7.50 47.97
CA GLY A 45 -66.02 6.74 49.07
C GLY A 45 -67.49 6.34 48.85
N GLU A 46 -68.35 7.21 48.31
CA GLU A 46 -69.77 6.90 48.14
C GLU A 46 -70.01 5.69 47.21
N LYS A 47 -69.21 5.53 46.15
CA LYS A 47 -69.30 4.39 45.24
C LYS A 47 -68.56 3.15 45.76
N LEU A 48 -67.49 3.35 46.54
CA LEU A 48 -66.66 2.29 47.10
C LEU A 48 -67.28 1.65 48.37
N GLN A 49 -68.10 2.40 49.12
CA GLN A 49 -68.76 1.90 50.33
C GLN A 49 -69.86 0.86 50.04
N ALA A 50 -70.34 0.78 48.79
CA ALA A 50 -71.30 -0.23 48.35
C ALA A 50 -70.65 -1.59 48.03
N ILE A 51 -69.32 -1.72 48.16
CA ILE A 51 -68.60 -2.95 47.82
C ILE A 51 -68.76 -3.99 48.94
N THR A 52 -69.09 -5.22 48.55
CA THR A 52 -69.17 -6.34 49.49
C THR A 52 -67.78 -6.73 50.01
N PRO A 53 -67.65 -7.20 51.27
CA PRO A 53 -66.36 -7.62 51.83
C PRO A 53 -65.58 -8.61 50.97
N THR A 54 -66.27 -9.57 50.35
CA THR A 54 -65.66 -10.57 49.46
C THR A 54 -65.04 -9.93 48.22
N THR A 55 -65.75 -8.98 47.59
CA THR A 55 -65.25 -8.26 46.42
C THR A 55 -64.07 -7.37 46.77
N TYR A 56 -64.14 -6.69 47.92
CA TYR A 56 -63.04 -5.87 48.43
C TYR A 56 -61.75 -6.69 48.66
N PHE A 57 -61.88 -7.90 49.21
CA PHE A 57 -60.77 -8.83 49.37
C PHE A 57 -60.14 -9.23 48.04
N TRP A 58 -60.93 -9.68 47.06
CA TRP A 58 -60.39 -10.11 45.76
C TRP A 58 -59.71 -8.98 45.00
N ILE A 59 -60.26 -7.76 45.04
CA ILE A 59 -59.66 -6.57 44.42
C ILE A 59 -58.33 -6.22 45.10
N SER A 60 -58.29 -6.22 46.44
CA SER A 60 -57.08 -5.91 47.21
C SER A 60 -56.00 -6.99 47.00
N LEU A 61 -56.40 -8.25 46.92
CA LEU A 61 -55.51 -9.38 46.64
C LEU A 61 -54.90 -9.28 45.25
N ALA A 62 -55.74 -9.13 44.21
CA ALA A 62 -55.28 -9.03 42.82
C ALA A 62 -54.37 -7.82 42.61
N SER A 63 -54.75 -6.66 43.14
CA SER A 63 -53.94 -5.44 43.03
C SER A 63 -52.59 -5.57 43.74
N THR A 64 -52.54 -6.19 44.93
CA THR A 64 -51.28 -6.46 45.65
C THR A 64 -50.35 -7.33 44.81
N PHE A 65 -50.83 -8.45 44.26
CA PHE A 65 -50.00 -9.36 43.46
C PHE A 65 -49.53 -8.74 42.14
N ILE A 66 -50.39 -7.98 41.45
CA ILE A 66 -50.04 -7.33 40.19
C ILE A 66 -48.94 -6.27 40.43
N LEU A 67 -49.14 -5.40 41.42
CA LEU A 67 -48.19 -4.32 41.71
C LEU A 67 -46.86 -4.86 42.25
N TRP A 68 -46.93 -5.89 43.10
CA TRP A 68 -45.74 -6.58 43.58
C TRP A 68 -45.00 -7.26 42.43
N GLY A 69 -45.72 -7.95 41.53
CA GLY A 69 -45.15 -8.58 40.35
C GLY A 69 -44.44 -7.57 39.44
N ILE A 70 -45.06 -6.43 39.14
CA ILE A 70 -44.44 -5.34 38.37
C ILE A 70 -43.21 -4.78 39.11
N THR A 71 -43.29 -4.61 40.43
CA THR A 71 -42.14 -4.15 41.22
C THR A 71 -40.97 -5.12 41.09
N CYS A 72 -41.23 -6.43 41.19
CA CYS A 72 -40.22 -7.47 41.05
C CYS A 72 -39.62 -7.52 39.65
N THR A 73 -40.41 -7.43 38.58
CA THR A 73 -39.86 -7.47 37.21
C THR A 73 -38.98 -6.26 36.92
N VAL A 74 -39.36 -5.07 37.39
CA VAL A 74 -38.57 -3.85 37.20
C VAL A 74 -37.33 -3.81 38.09
N ALA A 75 -37.43 -4.30 39.33
CA ALA A 75 -36.32 -4.32 40.28
C ALA A 75 -35.28 -5.42 39.99
N PHE A 76 -35.73 -6.58 39.52
CA PHE A 76 -34.91 -7.76 39.25
C PHE A 76 -34.69 -8.03 37.77
N GLU A 77 -34.91 -7.04 36.90
CA GLU A 77 -34.53 -7.12 35.48
C GLU A 77 -33.09 -7.65 35.39
N ASN A 78 -32.94 -8.85 34.82
CA ASN A 78 -31.83 -9.73 35.13
C ASN A 78 -30.49 -9.09 34.73
N PRO A 79 -29.64 -8.65 35.69
CA PRO A 79 -28.42 -7.94 35.37
C PRO A 79 -27.45 -8.82 34.58
N VAL A 80 -27.56 -10.15 34.71
CA VAL A 80 -26.77 -11.13 33.97
C VAL A 80 -27.17 -11.13 32.50
N GLU A 81 -28.45 -11.04 32.17
CA GLU A 81 -28.92 -11.02 30.77
C GLU A 81 -28.46 -9.75 30.05
N VAL A 82 -28.56 -8.59 30.71
CA VAL A 82 -28.05 -7.32 30.17
C VAL A 82 -26.54 -7.38 29.97
N PHE A 83 -25.81 -7.96 30.93
CA PHE A 83 -24.37 -8.13 30.83
C PHE A 83 -23.98 -9.09 29.70
N LEU A 84 -24.65 -10.24 29.58
CA LEU A 84 -24.42 -11.22 28.52
C LEU A 84 -24.73 -10.63 27.14
N ASN A 85 -25.85 -9.94 26.97
CA ASN A 85 -26.20 -9.27 25.72
C ASN A 85 -25.17 -8.19 25.36
N LYS A 86 -24.64 -7.47 26.35
CA LYS A 86 -23.57 -6.51 26.13
C LYS A 86 -22.28 -7.21 25.70
N ILE A 87 -21.85 -8.26 26.39
CA ILE A 87 -20.65 -9.03 26.01
C ILE A 87 -20.80 -9.61 24.60
N LEU A 88 -21.94 -10.21 24.28
CA LEU A 88 -22.20 -10.77 22.96
C LEU A 88 -22.19 -9.67 21.88
N SER A 89 -22.77 -8.50 22.17
CA SER A 89 -22.74 -7.36 21.25
C SER A 89 -21.32 -6.84 21.04
N ASP A 90 -20.54 -6.71 22.11
CA ASP A 90 -19.16 -6.23 22.06
C ASP A 90 -18.26 -7.24 21.33
N ALA A 91 -18.42 -8.53 21.59
CA ALA A 91 -17.72 -9.60 20.87
C ALA A 91 -18.06 -9.62 19.38
N LYS A 92 -19.34 -9.43 19.02
CA LYS A 92 -19.77 -9.33 17.61
C LYS A 92 -19.17 -8.11 16.92
N LYS A 93 -19.11 -6.97 17.61
CA LYS A 93 -18.45 -5.75 17.07
C LYS A 93 -16.95 -5.98 16.88
N GLN A 94 -16.28 -6.58 17.86
CA GLN A 94 -14.86 -6.88 17.76
C GLN A 94 -14.58 -7.80 16.56
N SER A 95 -15.35 -8.88 16.41
CA SER A 95 -15.22 -9.78 15.26
C SER A 95 -15.41 -9.07 13.93
N ALA A 96 -16.39 -8.16 13.80
CA ALA A 96 -16.59 -7.39 12.58
C ALA A 96 -15.39 -6.47 12.25
N VAL A 97 -14.81 -5.82 13.26
CA VAL A 97 -13.63 -4.97 13.11
C VAL A 97 -12.41 -5.80 12.72
N GLU A 98 -12.21 -6.96 13.33
CA GLU A 98 -11.12 -7.88 12.99
C GLU A 98 -11.25 -8.38 11.54
N THR A 99 -12.46 -8.75 11.10
CA THR A 99 -12.70 -9.15 9.70
C THR A 99 -12.35 -8.02 8.72
N GLN A 100 -12.80 -6.79 8.98
CA GLN A 100 -12.46 -5.63 8.13
C GLN A 100 -10.95 -5.36 8.12
N LEU A 101 -10.28 -5.50 9.27
CA LEU A 101 -8.84 -5.33 9.35
C LEU A 101 -8.09 -6.41 8.55
N VAL A 102 -8.56 -7.65 8.60
CA VAL A 102 -8.00 -8.78 7.85
C VAL A 102 -8.20 -8.56 6.35
N GLU A 103 -9.38 -8.11 5.92
CA GLU A 103 -9.69 -7.79 4.52
C GLU A 103 -8.78 -6.67 4.00
N ASN A 104 -8.67 -5.55 4.72
CA ASN A 104 -7.74 -4.46 4.36
C ASN A 104 -6.28 -4.93 4.28
N LYS A 105 -5.84 -5.81 5.20
CA LYS A 105 -4.49 -6.38 5.15
C LYS A 105 -4.29 -7.31 3.97
N SER A 106 -5.32 -8.07 3.60
CA SER A 106 -5.31 -8.93 2.42
C SER A 106 -5.13 -8.11 1.15
N GLU A 107 -5.90 -7.03 0.99
CA GLU A 107 -5.79 -6.12 -0.17
C GLU A 107 -4.38 -5.54 -0.33
N VAL A 108 -3.75 -5.14 0.78
CA VAL A 108 -2.37 -4.64 0.76
C VAL A 108 -1.38 -5.73 0.32
N ILE A 109 -1.58 -6.98 0.76
CA ILE A 109 -0.74 -8.11 0.34
C ILE A 109 -0.93 -8.38 -1.16
N ASP A 110 -2.15 -8.28 -1.67
CA ASP A 110 -2.43 -8.47 -3.10
C ASP A 110 -1.73 -7.38 -3.95
N LEU A 111 -1.80 -6.12 -3.52
CA LEU A 111 -1.06 -5.01 -4.17
C LEU A 111 0.46 -5.21 -4.12
N MET A 112 0.99 -5.71 -3.00
CA MET A 112 2.40 -6.04 -2.89
C MET A 112 2.78 -7.17 -3.85
N ASN A 113 1.93 -8.18 -4.00
CA ASN A 113 2.15 -9.30 -4.90
C ASN A 113 2.17 -8.84 -6.36
N GLU A 114 1.21 -8.01 -6.77
CA GLU A 114 1.20 -7.39 -8.11
C GLU A 114 2.47 -6.57 -8.37
N THR A 115 2.92 -5.80 -7.37
CA THR A 115 4.15 -5.01 -7.48
C THR A 115 5.40 -5.89 -7.64
N ILE A 116 5.45 -7.03 -6.93
CA ILE A 116 6.55 -8.00 -7.05
C ILE A 116 6.56 -8.61 -8.45
N GLU A 117 5.40 -8.98 -8.98
CA GLU A 117 5.28 -9.56 -10.32
C GLU A 117 5.75 -8.58 -11.39
N ALA A 118 5.29 -7.33 -11.34
CA ALA A 118 5.72 -6.27 -12.26
C ALA A 118 7.23 -5.98 -12.19
N ASN A 119 7.81 -6.00 -10.98
CA ASN A 119 9.25 -5.85 -10.80
C ASN A 119 10.01 -7.06 -11.37
N ASN A 120 9.49 -8.28 -11.24
CA ASN A 120 10.08 -9.48 -11.80
C ASN A 120 10.09 -9.44 -13.34
N GLU A 121 9.00 -9.01 -13.97
CA GLU A 121 8.96 -8.78 -15.43
C GLU A 121 9.99 -7.76 -15.88
N THR A 122 10.12 -6.65 -15.15
CA THR A 122 11.12 -5.62 -15.43
C THR A 122 12.55 -6.18 -15.33
N LEU A 123 12.83 -7.01 -14.32
CA LEU A 123 14.13 -7.66 -14.17
C LEU A 123 14.43 -8.63 -15.32
N LEU A 124 13.43 -9.34 -15.84
CA LEU A 124 13.59 -10.19 -17.02
C LEU A 124 13.96 -9.35 -18.25
N GLN A 125 13.27 -8.23 -18.48
CA GLN A 125 13.59 -7.32 -19.58
C GLN A 125 15.01 -6.76 -19.47
N VAL A 126 15.41 -6.32 -18.27
CA VAL A 126 16.78 -5.83 -18.01
C VAL A 126 17.80 -6.94 -18.27
N ARG A 127 17.50 -8.18 -17.87
CA ARG A 127 18.38 -9.33 -18.13
C ARG A 127 18.58 -9.57 -19.62
N ASP A 128 17.51 -9.49 -20.42
CA ASP A 128 17.58 -9.67 -21.87
C ASP A 128 18.41 -8.57 -22.54
N ILE A 129 18.22 -7.32 -22.12
CA ILE A 129 19.05 -6.18 -22.56
C ILE A 129 20.54 -6.44 -22.24
N ILE A 130 20.85 -6.93 -21.03
CA ILE A 130 22.22 -7.26 -20.64
C ILE A 130 22.82 -8.35 -21.53
N TYR A 131 22.04 -9.38 -21.91
CA TYR A 131 22.53 -10.40 -22.84
C TYR A 131 22.86 -9.81 -24.22
N ASN A 132 21.99 -8.94 -24.75
CA ASN A 132 22.21 -8.28 -26.03
C ASN A 132 23.43 -7.36 -26.02
N ILE A 133 23.58 -6.53 -24.97
CA ILE A 133 24.76 -5.67 -24.81
C ILE A 133 26.02 -6.54 -24.72
N ARG A 134 25.98 -7.65 -23.98
CA ARG A 134 27.13 -8.56 -23.88
C ARG A 134 27.52 -9.15 -25.24
N THR A 135 26.56 -9.47 -26.10
CA THR A 135 26.86 -9.93 -27.46
C THR A 135 27.50 -8.84 -28.30
N GLU A 136 26.96 -7.62 -28.28
CA GLU A 136 27.52 -6.49 -29.03
C GLU A 136 28.93 -6.12 -28.55
N VAL A 137 29.19 -6.16 -27.23
CA VAL A 137 30.52 -5.90 -26.67
C VAL A 137 31.55 -6.92 -27.17
N LYS A 138 31.17 -8.20 -27.32
CA LYS A 138 32.06 -9.22 -27.89
C LYS A 138 32.41 -8.93 -29.35
N GLU A 139 31.46 -8.40 -30.13
CA GLU A 139 31.73 -8.00 -31.52
C GLU A 139 32.72 -6.83 -31.58
N ILE A 140 32.55 -5.83 -30.71
CA ILE A 140 33.49 -4.70 -30.59
C ILE A 140 34.89 -5.18 -30.17
N GLU A 141 34.98 -6.17 -29.28
CA GLU A 141 36.26 -6.74 -28.87
C GLU A 141 37.01 -7.38 -30.05
N SER A 142 36.32 -8.08 -30.96
CA SER A 142 36.93 -8.61 -32.19
C SER A 142 37.41 -7.53 -33.16
N LEU A 143 36.70 -6.39 -33.21
CA LEU A 143 37.08 -5.22 -33.98
C LEU A 143 38.37 -4.58 -33.45
N LYS A 144 38.57 -4.58 -32.13
CA LYS A 144 39.81 -4.09 -31.51
C LYS A 144 41.03 -4.84 -32.01
N ASP A 145 40.94 -6.17 -32.12
CA ASP A 145 42.03 -7.01 -32.63
C ASP A 145 42.34 -6.70 -34.11
N LEU A 146 41.29 -6.49 -34.92
CA LEU A 146 41.45 -6.06 -36.32
C LEU A 146 42.13 -4.69 -36.41
N VAL A 147 41.75 -3.74 -35.56
CA VAL A 147 42.36 -2.40 -35.52
C VAL A 147 43.84 -2.47 -35.16
N GLU A 148 44.22 -3.28 -34.16
CA GLU A 148 45.64 -3.45 -33.81
C GLU A 148 46.44 -4.13 -34.93
N LYS A 149 45.84 -5.07 -35.68
CA LYS A 149 46.47 -5.67 -36.87
C LYS A 149 46.68 -4.64 -37.98
N VAL A 150 45.65 -3.87 -38.33
CA VAL A 150 45.74 -2.81 -39.35
C VAL A 150 46.80 -1.76 -38.96
N LYS A 151 46.84 -1.37 -37.69
CA LYS A 151 47.85 -0.44 -37.17
C LYS A 151 49.28 -0.99 -37.31
N ALA A 152 49.48 -2.29 -37.09
CA ALA A 152 50.78 -2.94 -37.32
C ALA A 152 51.17 -2.97 -38.81
N GLU A 153 50.21 -3.24 -39.70
CA GLU A 153 50.42 -3.20 -41.16
C GLU A 153 50.76 -1.79 -41.66
N ILE A 154 50.01 -0.77 -41.21
CA ILE A 154 50.31 0.65 -41.48
C ILE A 154 51.71 1.02 -40.97
N GLY A 155 52.08 0.56 -39.77
CA GLY A 155 53.42 0.78 -39.22
C GLY A 155 54.54 0.12 -40.04
N THR A 156 54.23 -0.96 -40.75
CA THR A 156 55.17 -1.65 -41.66
C THR A 156 55.26 -0.91 -43.00
N LEU A 157 54.13 -0.57 -43.61
CA LEU A 157 54.05 0.26 -44.81
C LEU A 157 54.77 1.60 -44.63
N LYS A 158 54.59 2.27 -43.49
CA LYS A 158 55.28 3.53 -43.18
C LYS A 158 56.81 3.37 -43.18
N ARG A 159 57.33 2.23 -42.71
CA ARG A 159 58.77 1.93 -42.75
C ARG A 159 59.25 1.67 -44.19
N GLU A 160 58.44 1.01 -45.01
CA GLU A 160 58.76 0.78 -46.42
C GLU A 160 58.77 2.07 -47.24
N ILE A 161 57.77 2.93 -47.06
CA ILE A 161 57.71 4.27 -47.68
C ILE A 161 58.97 5.06 -47.32
N LYS A 162 59.36 5.08 -46.05
CA LYS A 162 60.59 5.78 -45.62
C LYS A 162 61.85 5.24 -46.31
N LYS A 163 61.96 3.92 -46.49
CA LYS A 163 63.08 3.30 -47.23
C LYS A 163 63.06 3.68 -48.71
N VAL A 164 61.88 3.76 -49.32
CA VAL A 164 61.75 4.20 -50.73
C VAL A 164 62.09 5.68 -50.84
N GLU A 165 61.59 6.53 -49.95
CA GLU A 165 61.91 7.95 -49.90
C GLU A 165 63.42 8.20 -49.75
N GLU A 166 64.09 7.45 -48.88
CA GLU A 166 65.56 7.49 -48.73
C GLU A 166 66.28 7.04 -50.01
N LYS A 167 65.76 6.04 -50.73
CA LYS A 167 66.31 5.55 -52.02
C LYS A 167 65.98 6.45 -53.22
N VAL A 168 64.91 7.24 -53.15
CA VAL A 168 64.42 8.13 -54.24
C VAL A 168 64.96 9.56 -54.10
N LYS A 169 65.86 9.82 -53.14
CA LYS A 169 66.72 11.00 -53.18
C LYS A 169 67.70 10.88 -54.36
N PHE A 170 67.23 11.19 -55.56
CA PHE A 170 68.08 11.54 -56.68
C PHE A 170 68.38 13.03 -56.55
N PRO A 171 69.55 13.44 -56.02
CA PRO A 171 69.93 14.83 -56.12
C PRO A 171 70.11 15.11 -57.62
N ILE A 172 69.20 15.87 -58.21
CA ILE A 172 69.42 16.46 -59.53
C ILE A 172 70.54 17.46 -59.31
N LEU A 173 71.77 17.11 -59.68
CA LEU A 173 72.91 17.99 -59.52
C LEU A 173 72.96 18.99 -60.67
N CYS A 174 73.31 20.24 -60.39
CA CYS A 174 73.56 21.22 -61.43
C CYS A 174 74.77 20.76 -62.28
N PRO A 175 74.66 20.66 -63.61
CA PRO A 175 75.77 20.24 -64.46
C PRO A 175 76.94 21.22 -64.45
N ALA A 176 76.71 22.51 -64.12
CA ALA A 176 77.75 23.54 -64.10
C ALA A 176 78.47 23.67 -62.75
N CYS A 177 77.75 23.60 -61.62
CA CYS A 177 78.33 23.84 -60.29
C CYS A 177 78.28 22.65 -59.33
N GLY A 178 77.67 21.54 -59.74
CA GLY A 178 77.59 20.31 -58.95
C GLY A 178 76.70 20.38 -57.69
N LYS A 179 76.00 21.49 -57.44
CA LYS A 179 75.11 21.62 -56.27
C LYS A 179 73.75 20.93 -56.51
N PRO A 180 73.13 20.33 -55.48
CA PRO A 180 71.83 19.69 -55.60
C PRO A 180 70.71 20.70 -55.87
N LEU A 181 69.80 20.33 -56.74
CA LEU A 181 68.66 21.11 -57.19
C LEU A 181 67.38 20.32 -56.94
N LEU A 182 66.31 21.04 -56.62
CA LEU A 182 64.96 20.48 -56.66
C LEU A 182 64.49 20.39 -58.13
N PRO A 183 63.64 19.41 -58.48
CA PRO A 183 63.15 19.20 -59.85
C PRO A 183 62.42 20.41 -60.47
N GLU A 184 61.96 21.33 -59.64
CA GLU A 184 61.14 22.48 -60.03
C GLU A 184 61.96 23.68 -60.55
N PHE A 185 63.28 23.69 -60.35
CA PHE A 185 64.13 24.81 -60.78
C PHE A 185 64.49 24.73 -62.27
N LYS A 186 63.99 25.69 -63.05
CA LYS A 186 64.36 25.89 -64.47
C LYS A 186 65.75 26.54 -64.64
N MET A 187 66.27 27.16 -63.60
CA MET A 187 67.57 27.83 -63.56
C MET A 187 68.23 27.56 -62.21
N CYS A 188 69.53 27.29 -62.19
CA CYS A 188 70.26 27.01 -60.97
C CYS A 188 70.34 28.28 -60.10
N PRO A 189 69.78 28.29 -58.89
CA PRO A 189 69.80 29.46 -58.01
C PRO A 189 71.21 29.78 -57.47
N TYR A 190 72.18 28.87 -57.62
CA TYR A 190 73.54 29.05 -57.12
C TYR A 190 74.52 29.59 -58.16
N CYS A 191 74.36 29.27 -59.45
CA CYS A 191 75.28 29.68 -60.50
C CYS A 191 74.62 30.36 -61.71
N GLY A 192 73.29 30.43 -61.76
CA GLY A 192 72.55 31.10 -62.85
C GLY A 192 72.40 30.29 -64.14
N GLU A 193 72.90 29.06 -64.20
CA GLU A 193 72.84 28.22 -65.41
C GLU A 193 71.41 27.75 -65.70
N GLN A 194 71.01 27.73 -66.98
CA GLN A 194 69.69 27.21 -67.38
C GLN A 194 69.70 25.67 -67.40
N ILE A 195 68.78 25.06 -66.68
CA ILE A 195 68.73 23.61 -66.53
C ILE A 195 67.73 23.06 -67.54
N LYS A 196 68.21 22.35 -68.57
CA LYS A 196 67.37 21.50 -69.41
C LYS A 196 67.20 20.16 -68.72
N VAL A 197 66.14 20.02 -67.93
CA VAL A 197 65.82 18.75 -67.24
C VAL A 197 65.49 17.69 -68.30
N GLN A 198 66.43 16.81 -68.64
CA GLN A 198 66.08 15.52 -69.22
C GLN A 198 65.71 14.61 -68.06
N TYR A 199 64.42 14.34 -67.89
CA TYR A 199 63.99 13.27 -67.00
C TYR A 199 64.55 11.95 -67.57
N PRO A 200 65.40 11.20 -66.84
CA PRO A 200 65.62 9.81 -67.20
C PRO A 200 64.26 9.11 -67.15
N ALA A 201 63.95 8.33 -68.19
CA ALA A 201 62.69 7.61 -68.33
C ALA A 201 62.32 6.94 -67.00
N VAL A 202 61.10 7.21 -66.52
CA VAL A 202 60.51 6.55 -65.37
C VAL A 202 60.73 5.05 -65.56
N ILE A 203 61.61 4.46 -64.74
CA ILE A 203 61.78 3.01 -64.70
C ILE A 203 60.46 2.49 -64.17
N GLY A 204 59.63 1.95 -65.07
CA GLY A 204 58.44 1.22 -64.70
C GLY A 204 58.84 0.14 -63.71
N ILE A 205 58.26 0.19 -62.51
CA ILE A 205 58.42 -0.84 -61.50
C ILE A 205 57.88 -2.14 -62.10
N LYS A 206 58.76 -2.95 -62.68
CA LYS A 206 58.45 -4.32 -63.06
C LYS A 206 58.52 -5.19 -61.81
N ASN A 207 57.36 -5.71 -61.43
CA ASN A 207 57.14 -6.92 -60.66
C ASN A 207 57.82 -6.99 -59.29
N VAL A 208 57.09 -6.55 -58.26
CA VAL A 208 57.19 -7.18 -56.94
C VAL A 208 56.44 -8.50 -57.03
N LYS A 209 57.16 -9.60 -56.85
CA LYS A 209 56.62 -10.97 -56.76
C LYS A 209 56.11 -11.23 -55.35
#